data_AF-A0AAW1PAQ5-F1
#
_entry.id   AF-A0AAW1PAQ5-F1
#
_cell.length_a   1.000
_cell.length_b   1.000
_cell.length_c   1.000
_cell.angle_alpha   90.00
_cell.angle_beta   90.00
_cell.angle_gamma   90.00
#
_symmetry.space_group_name_H-M   'P 1'
#
loop_
_entity.id
_entity.type
_entity.pdbx_description
1 polymer ?
#
loop_
_entity_poly.entity_id
_entity_poly.type
_entity_poly.pdbx_seq_one_letter_code
_entity_poly.pdbx_strand_id
1 'polypeptide(L)'
;MWTFPSDFKGSNACSGGVQVQQQAMSEAVEVPTHLNNIPHSRETRRFFYKEVCQAVQRAVAAGELRMKVRVTIPELNPQMDVYRVGTLLEMVRDVATTLAQDGKRVKVCVQQAMGQGVFQGLPLSLSGVRRIMDQMDWGSVGEFVSFGQVGADQVDEAAFYVLICPQNVVGNTILTNLGEMVDAAGEQGKHVILVNPQLTDVPSAGGVMGVRGRKERMQFAETFTVAYHYRLLYMSSAMMYPIMGCMRYMYEDQWQVYKRKDLGKRREEWSLAACFDSEPHSGQITALYKSRA
;
A
#
# COMPACT_ATOMS: atom_id res chain seq x y z
N MET A 1 12.98 45.08 -45.93
CA MET A 1 13.06 44.17 -47.08
C MET A 1 14.25 43.25 -46.86
N TRP A 2 14.04 42.15 -46.15
CA TRP A 2 15.00 41.06 -45.98
C TRP A 2 14.19 39.76 -45.93
N THR A 3 14.53 38.85 -46.83
CA THR A 3 13.80 37.66 -47.23
C THR A 3 14.04 36.49 -46.27
N PHE A 4 13.00 35.70 -46.03
CA PHE A 4 13.05 34.43 -45.30
C PHE A 4 13.72 33.32 -46.15
N PRO A 5 14.60 32.50 -45.56
CA PRO A 5 14.87 31.16 -46.07
C PRO A 5 13.94 30.15 -45.39
N SER A 6 13.06 29.56 -46.20
CA SER A 6 12.38 28.31 -45.94
C SER A 6 13.38 27.17 -46.02
N ASP A 7 13.67 26.49 -44.89
CA ASP A 7 14.02 25.06 -44.83
C ASP A 7 14.35 24.67 -43.38
N PHE A 8 13.33 24.30 -42.62
CA PHE A 8 13.47 23.61 -41.34
C PHE A 8 12.84 22.22 -41.47
N LYS A 9 13.51 21.31 -42.19
CA LYS A 9 13.20 19.88 -42.13
C LYS A 9 13.89 19.30 -40.89
N GLY A 10 13.16 19.33 -39.77
CA GLY A 10 13.53 18.65 -38.54
C GLY A 10 13.65 17.15 -38.77
N SER A 11 14.82 16.62 -38.44
CA SER A 11 15.14 15.20 -38.36
C SER A 11 14.26 14.51 -37.32
N ASN A 12 13.30 13.70 -37.77
CA ASN A 12 12.61 12.73 -36.91
C ASN A 12 13.51 11.50 -36.71
N ALA A 13 14.41 11.59 -35.73
CA ALA A 13 15.08 10.43 -35.16
C ALA A 13 14.74 10.37 -33.67
N CYS A 14 13.72 9.58 -33.31
CA CYS A 14 13.48 9.08 -31.96
C CYS A 14 12.52 7.88 -32.04
N SER A 15 13.00 6.80 -32.65
CA SER A 15 12.52 5.44 -32.40
C SER A 15 13.02 4.99 -31.02
N GLY A 16 12.40 5.51 -29.96
CA GLY A 16 12.63 5.07 -28.59
C GLY A 16 11.87 3.78 -28.30
N GLY A 17 12.34 2.66 -28.85
CA GLY A 17 11.89 1.35 -28.43
C GLY A 17 12.16 1.18 -26.93
N VAL A 18 11.14 0.86 -26.16
CA VAL A 18 11.30 0.47 -24.75
C VAL A 18 12.11 -0.82 -24.74
N GLN A 19 13.42 -0.71 -24.49
CA GLN A 19 14.27 -1.87 -24.26
C GLN A 19 13.86 -2.46 -22.91
N VAL A 20 13.05 -3.52 -22.97
CA VAL A 20 12.85 -4.43 -21.84
C VAL A 20 14.18 -5.17 -21.67
N GLN A 21 15.00 -4.74 -20.72
CA GLN A 21 16.22 -5.46 -20.38
C GLN A 21 15.82 -6.82 -19.80
N GLN A 22 16.16 -7.90 -20.52
CA GLN A 22 16.06 -9.27 -20.03
C GLN A 22 17.21 -9.54 -19.05
N GLN A 23 17.06 -9.07 -17.81
CA GLN A 23 17.74 -9.66 -16.66
C GLN A 23 16.87 -10.81 -16.12
N ALA A 24 17.48 -11.73 -15.36
CA ALA A 24 16.81 -12.91 -14.81
C ALA A 24 15.48 -12.52 -14.18
N MET A 25 14.37 -12.87 -14.85
CA MET A 25 13.04 -12.54 -14.38
C MET A 25 12.85 -13.17 -12.99
N SER A 26 12.44 -12.36 -12.03
CA SER A 26 11.91 -12.87 -10.77
C SER A 26 10.89 -13.99 -11.04
N GLU A 27 10.95 -15.04 -10.22
CA GLU A 27 10.09 -16.22 -10.40
C GLU A 27 8.62 -15.80 -10.34
N ALA A 28 7.82 -16.31 -11.27
CA ALA A 28 6.40 -16.03 -11.32
C ALA A 28 5.72 -16.66 -10.09
N VAL A 29 4.98 -15.84 -9.34
CA VAL A 29 4.20 -16.31 -8.20
C VAL A 29 2.81 -16.70 -8.68
N GLU A 30 2.27 -17.79 -8.12
CA GLU A 30 0.89 -18.19 -8.36
C GLU A 30 -0.08 -17.20 -7.70
N VAL A 31 -0.67 -16.32 -8.51
CA VAL A 31 -1.62 -15.31 -8.05
C VAL A 31 -2.97 -15.97 -7.73
N PRO A 32 -3.58 -15.70 -6.55
CA PRO A 32 -4.90 -16.23 -6.23
C PRO A 32 -5.95 -15.83 -7.27
N THR A 33 -6.81 -16.78 -7.61
CA THR A 33 -7.93 -16.55 -8.54
C THR A 33 -9.16 -16.04 -7.80
N HIS A 34 -10.11 -15.50 -8.56
CA HIS A 34 -11.41 -15.02 -8.12
C HIS A 34 -11.32 -13.91 -7.07
N LEU A 35 -10.40 -12.96 -7.27
CA LEU A 35 -10.22 -11.80 -6.38
C LEU A 35 -11.42 -10.84 -6.37
N ASN A 36 -12.41 -11.05 -7.24
CA ASN A 36 -13.72 -10.41 -7.22
C ASN A 36 -14.76 -11.10 -6.31
N ASN A 37 -14.49 -12.30 -5.79
CA ASN A 37 -15.40 -12.99 -4.88
C ASN A 37 -15.23 -12.45 -3.47
N ILE A 38 -16.34 -11.97 -2.89
CA ILE A 38 -16.39 -11.45 -1.52
C ILE A 38 -17.44 -12.25 -0.74
N PRO A 39 -17.10 -12.84 0.42
CA PRO A 39 -15.80 -12.77 1.06
C PRO A 39 -14.73 -13.63 0.38
N HIS A 40 -13.46 -13.24 0.49
CA HIS A 40 -12.34 -14.05 0.00
C HIS A 40 -12.21 -15.34 0.81
N SER A 41 -11.77 -16.40 0.12
CA SER A 41 -11.48 -17.68 0.78
C SER A 41 -10.38 -17.50 1.84
N ARG A 42 -10.32 -18.41 2.81
CA ARG A 42 -9.24 -18.41 3.82
C ARG A 42 -7.86 -18.57 3.17
N GLU A 43 -7.79 -19.35 2.09
CA GLU A 43 -6.57 -19.57 1.33
C GLU A 43 -6.08 -18.29 0.64
N THR A 44 -6.99 -17.58 -0.05
CA THR A 44 -6.69 -16.28 -0.67
C THR A 44 -6.20 -15.27 0.36
N ARG A 45 -6.85 -15.19 1.53
CA ARG A 45 -6.42 -14.30 2.61
C ARG A 45 -5.03 -14.67 3.14
N ARG A 46 -4.80 -15.96 3.44
CA ARG A 46 -3.51 -16.48 3.92
C ARG A 46 -2.36 -16.21 2.95
N PHE A 47 -2.61 -16.28 1.64
CA PHE A 47 -1.62 -15.89 0.63
C PHE A 47 -1.10 -14.48 0.90
N PHE A 48 -1.99 -13.49 1.02
CA PHE A 48 -1.58 -12.10 1.27
C PHE A 48 -0.93 -11.93 2.64
N TYR A 49 -1.40 -12.63 3.67
CA TYR A 49 -0.83 -12.52 5.01
C TYR A 49 0.61 -13.02 5.03
N LYS A 50 0.86 -14.18 4.42
CA LYS A 50 2.19 -14.77 4.29
C LYS A 50 3.14 -13.85 3.52
N GLU A 51 2.70 -13.35 2.37
CA GLU A 51 3.50 -12.44 1.53
C GLU A 51 3.87 -11.16 2.30
N VAL A 52 2.91 -10.55 3.01
CA VAL A 52 3.16 -9.36 3.83
C VAL A 52 4.15 -9.66 4.97
N CYS A 53 3.97 -10.78 5.67
CA CYS A 53 4.88 -11.16 6.76
C CYS A 53 6.31 -11.36 6.25
N GLN A 54 6.48 -12.09 5.14
CA GLN A 54 7.79 -12.32 4.53
C GLN A 54 8.45 -11.01 4.08
N ALA A 55 7.69 -10.16 3.41
CA ALA A 55 8.15 -8.85 2.96
C ALA A 55 8.62 -7.95 4.12
N VAL A 56 7.82 -7.86 5.19
CA VAL A 56 8.16 -7.09 6.39
C VAL A 56 9.39 -7.66 7.08
N GLN A 57 9.49 -9.00 7.22
CA GLN A 57 10.67 -9.63 7.81
C GLN A 57 11.95 -9.32 7.03
N ARG A 58 11.91 -9.37 5.69
CA ARG A 58 13.07 -9.02 4.85
C ARG A 58 13.50 -7.57 5.07
N ALA A 59 12.55 -6.64 5.01
CA ALA A 59 12.84 -5.22 5.24
C ALA A 59 13.42 -4.96 6.65
N VAL A 60 12.84 -5.59 7.68
CA VAL A 60 13.36 -5.50 9.06
C VAL A 60 14.78 -6.07 9.16
N ALA A 61 15.04 -7.24 8.55
CA ALA A 61 16.36 -7.87 8.56
C ALA A 61 17.42 -7.03 7.82
N ALA A 62 17.03 -6.27 6.80
CA ALA A 62 17.88 -5.31 6.11
C ALA A 62 18.12 -4.00 6.89
N GLY A 63 17.46 -3.83 8.06
CA GLY A 63 17.62 -2.65 8.91
C GLY A 63 16.71 -1.48 8.56
N GLU A 64 15.69 -1.69 7.71
CA GLU A 64 14.73 -0.64 7.35
C GLU A 64 13.93 -0.18 8.56
N LEU A 65 14.05 1.09 8.94
CA LEU A 65 13.33 1.65 10.09
C LEU A 65 11.95 2.21 9.72
N ARG A 66 11.74 2.61 8.46
CA ARG A 66 10.50 3.23 7.99
C ARG A 66 9.99 2.48 6.77
N MET A 67 8.91 1.71 6.93
CA MET A 67 8.38 0.90 5.85
C MET A 67 6.87 0.99 5.69
N LYS A 68 6.39 0.68 4.48
CA LYS A 68 4.96 0.63 4.15
C LYS A 68 4.59 -0.66 3.44
N VAL A 69 3.43 -1.16 3.79
CA VAL A 69 2.73 -2.29 3.16
C VAL A 69 1.47 -1.73 2.50
N ARG A 70 1.26 -2.06 1.23
CA ARG A 70 0.05 -1.68 0.50
C ARG A 70 -0.58 -2.91 -0.15
N VAL A 71 -1.74 -3.32 0.32
CA VAL A 71 -2.56 -4.41 -0.22
C VAL A 71 -3.96 -3.88 -0.47
N THR A 72 -4.28 -3.59 -1.73
CA THR A 72 -5.56 -2.96 -2.12
C THR A 72 -6.47 -3.91 -2.89
N ILE A 73 -6.56 -5.17 -2.44
CA ILE A 73 -7.67 -6.06 -2.83
C ILE A 73 -8.99 -5.55 -2.20
N PRO A 74 -10.17 -5.95 -2.70
CA PRO A 74 -11.41 -5.33 -2.27
C PRO A 74 -11.66 -5.39 -0.75
N GLU A 75 -11.39 -6.52 -0.08
CA GLU A 75 -11.56 -6.63 1.39
C GLU A 75 -10.56 -5.79 2.20
N LEU A 76 -9.38 -5.47 1.65
CA LEU A 76 -8.31 -4.77 2.36
C LEU A 76 -8.19 -3.29 2.00
N ASN A 77 -8.91 -2.82 0.98
CA ASN A 77 -8.86 -1.44 0.53
C ASN A 77 -9.93 -0.59 1.24
N PRO A 78 -9.56 0.34 2.14
CA PRO A 78 -10.54 1.15 2.87
C PRO A 78 -11.30 2.16 1.98
N GLN A 79 -10.92 2.30 0.70
CA GLN A 79 -11.64 3.11 -0.28
C GLN A 79 -12.78 2.36 -0.99
N MET A 80 -12.89 1.04 -0.77
CA MET A 80 -13.93 0.21 -1.39
C MET A 80 -15.04 -0.10 -0.40
N ASP A 81 -16.29 -0.15 -0.86
CA ASP A 81 -17.46 -0.46 -0.03
C ASP A 81 -17.41 -1.86 0.60
N VAL A 82 -16.67 -2.77 -0.03
CA VAL A 82 -16.48 -4.16 0.42
C VAL A 82 -15.31 -4.31 1.39
N TYR A 83 -14.74 -3.22 1.88
CA TYR A 83 -13.69 -3.23 2.91
C TYR A 83 -14.15 -3.99 4.16
N ARG A 84 -13.29 -4.88 4.66
CA ARG A 84 -13.55 -5.69 5.85
C ARG A 84 -12.44 -5.51 6.85
N VAL A 85 -12.71 -4.71 7.89
CA VAL A 85 -11.79 -4.47 9.00
C VAL A 85 -11.29 -5.77 9.64
N GLY A 86 -12.13 -6.80 9.77
CA GLY A 86 -11.71 -8.11 10.30
C GLY A 86 -10.62 -8.77 9.47
N THR A 87 -10.72 -8.74 8.13
CA THR A 87 -9.69 -9.27 7.22
C THR A 87 -8.37 -8.51 7.35
N LEU A 88 -8.43 -7.19 7.55
CA LEU A 88 -7.25 -6.36 7.78
C LEU A 88 -6.60 -6.69 9.14
N LEU A 89 -7.39 -6.81 10.20
CA LEU A 89 -6.90 -7.11 11.54
C LEU A 89 -6.33 -8.54 11.65
N GLU A 90 -6.90 -9.51 10.93
CA GLU A 90 -6.29 -10.83 10.77
C GLU A 90 -4.87 -10.73 10.19
N MET A 91 -4.66 -9.93 9.12
CA MET A 91 -3.34 -9.69 8.55
C MET A 91 -2.39 -8.99 9.54
N VAL A 92 -2.88 -7.97 10.24
CA VAL A 92 -2.09 -7.22 11.24
C VAL A 92 -1.68 -8.13 12.38
N ARG A 93 -2.56 -9.05 12.82
CA ARG A 93 -2.21 -10.05 13.81
C ARG A 93 -1.11 -10.99 13.32
N ASP A 94 -1.16 -11.46 12.08
CA ASP A 94 -0.10 -12.31 11.52
C ASP A 94 1.25 -11.56 11.45
N VAL A 95 1.23 -10.28 11.08
CA VAL A 95 2.43 -9.42 11.11
C VAL A 95 2.95 -9.23 12.53
N ALA A 96 2.09 -8.85 13.48
CA ALA A 96 2.49 -8.68 14.88
C ALA A 96 3.03 -9.98 15.47
N THR A 97 2.39 -11.11 15.16
CA THR A 97 2.86 -12.44 15.57
C THR A 97 4.25 -12.72 15.04
N THR A 98 4.48 -12.42 13.77
CA THR A 98 5.77 -12.61 13.10
C THR A 98 6.87 -11.75 13.72
N LEU A 99 6.58 -10.49 14.04
CA LEU A 99 7.54 -9.56 14.63
C LEU A 99 7.84 -9.87 16.10
N ALA A 100 6.88 -10.47 16.81
CA ALA A 100 7.02 -10.83 18.22
C ALA A 100 7.76 -12.16 18.47
N GLN A 101 8.12 -12.93 17.42
CA GLN A 101 8.74 -14.26 17.56
C GLN A 101 10.03 -14.27 18.38
N ASP A 102 10.78 -13.16 18.39
CA ASP A 102 12.02 -13.00 19.18
C ASP A 102 11.78 -12.46 20.61
N GLY A 103 10.53 -12.48 21.09
CA GLY A 103 10.13 -11.83 22.35
C GLY A 103 10.11 -10.29 22.28
N LYS A 104 10.22 -9.74 21.06
CA LYS A 104 10.17 -8.29 20.82
C LYS A 104 8.73 -7.79 20.98
N ARG A 105 8.58 -6.64 21.64
CA ARG A 105 7.28 -5.99 21.82
C ARG A 105 6.83 -5.29 20.54
N VAL A 106 5.56 -5.45 20.20
CA VAL A 106 4.91 -4.82 19.04
C VAL A 106 3.79 -3.93 19.55
N LYS A 107 3.81 -2.65 19.19
CA LYS A 107 2.69 -1.74 19.43
C LYS A 107 1.87 -1.58 18.16
N VAL A 108 0.59 -1.93 18.21
CA VAL A 108 -0.34 -1.73 17.09
C VAL A 108 -1.10 -0.43 17.31
N CYS A 109 -0.92 0.52 16.41
CA CYS A 109 -1.43 1.87 16.52
C CYS A 109 -2.60 2.11 15.56
N VAL A 110 -3.64 2.76 16.07
CA VAL A 110 -4.76 3.28 15.27
C VAL A 110 -4.82 4.78 15.51
N GLN A 111 -4.99 5.56 14.45
CA GLN A 111 -5.08 7.01 14.63
C GLN A 111 -6.28 7.40 15.50
N GLN A 112 -6.09 8.48 16.24
CA GLN A 112 -7.08 9.15 17.04
C GLN A 112 -7.94 10.09 16.18
N ALA A 113 -9.07 10.54 16.75
CA ALA A 113 -9.87 11.58 16.11
C ALA A 113 -9.05 12.88 15.99
N MET A 114 -9.07 13.48 14.81
CA MET A 114 -8.31 14.69 14.50
C MET A 114 -9.25 15.89 14.32
N GLY A 115 -8.75 17.10 14.61
CA GLY A 115 -9.53 18.35 14.54
C GLY A 115 -10.02 18.83 15.91
N GLN A 116 -10.73 19.95 15.93
CA GLN A 116 -11.27 20.58 17.14
C GLN A 116 -12.76 20.90 17.00
N GLY A 117 -13.50 20.75 18.10
CA GLY A 117 -14.93 21.04 18.15
C GLY A 117 -15.73 20.23 17.15
N VAL A 118 -16.62 20.89 16.39
CA VAL A 118 -17.50 20.23 15.40
C VAL A 118 -16.74 19.63 14.22
N PHE A 119 -15.48 20.03 14.01
CA PHE A 119 -14.61 19.50 12.96
C PHE A 119 -13.73 18.33 13.45
N GLN A 120 -13.94 17.85 14.68
CA GLN A 120 -13.26 16.65 15.16
C GLN A 120 -13.86 15.40 14.50
N GLY A 121 -13.03 14.59 13.88
CA GLY A 121 -13.48 13.39 13.18
C GLY A 121 -12.40 12.32 13.07
N LEU A 122 -12.85 11.07 13.06
CA LEU A 122 -12.06 9.90 12.71
C LEU A 122 -12.51 9.40 11.33
N PRO A 123 -11.62 8.94 10.44
CA PRO A 123 -12.03 8.29 9.21
C PRO A 123 -13.01 7.16 9.50
N LEU A 124 -14.07 7.08 8.69
CA LEU A 124 -15.10 6.05 8.84
C LEU A 124 -14.51 4.63 8.83
N SER A 125 -13.48 4.41 8.00
CA SER A 125 -12.75 3.14 7.91
C SER A 125 -12.02 2.72 9.20
N LEU A 126 -11.79 3.67 10.11
CA LEU A 126 -11.11 3.47 11.39
C LEU A 126 -12.07 3.47 12.59
N SER A 127 -13.35 3.77 12.36
CA SER A 127 -14.36 3.76 13.40
C SER A 127 -14.53 2.37 14.00
N GLY A 128 -14.39 2.26 15.33
CA GLY A 128 -14.53 1.00 16.05
C GLY A 128 -13.36 0.02 15.91
N VAL A 129 -12.33 0.30 15.09
CA VAL A 129 -11.16 -0.58 14.93
C VAL A 129 -10.52 -0.87 16.28
N ARG A 130 -10.33 0.16 17.12
CA ARG A 130 -9.75 0.00 18.46
C ARG A 130 -10.53 -0.98 19.33
N ARG A 131 -11.86 -0.86 19.35
CA ARG A 131 -12.73 -1.77 20.11
C ARG A 131 -12.63 -3.22 19.63
N ILE A 132 -12.52 -3.42 18.31
CA ILE A 132 -12.36 -4.76 17.74
C ILE A 132 -10.99 -5.34 18.14
N MET A 133 -9.93 -4.54 18.09
CA MET A 133 -8.59 -4.96 18.52
C MET A 133 -8.54 -5.37 20.00
N ASP A 134 -9.18 -4.61 20.87
CA ASP A 134 -9.21 -4.90 22.32
C ASP A 134 -9.96 -6.22 22.64
N GLN A 135 -10.90 -6.63 21.76
CA GLN A 135 -11.68 -7.87 21.91
C GLN A 135 -11.12 -9.05 21.11
N MET A 136 -10.14 -8.79 20.24
CA MET A 136 -9.57 -9.79 19.35
C MET A 136 -8.70 -10.77 20.14
N ASP A 137 -8.75 -12.04 19.77
CA ASP A 137 -7.77 -13.03 20.25
C ASP A 137 -6.45 -12.87 19.49
N TRP A 138 -5.44 -12.36 20.22
CA TRP A 138 -4.06 -12.20 19.75
C TRP A 138 -3.23 -13.47 19.89
N GLY A 139 -3.81 -14.56 20.41
CA GLY A 139 -3.14 -15.84 20.59
C GLY A 139 -1.95 -15.75 21.53
N SER A 140 -0.93 -16.58 21.27
CA SER A 140 0.26 -16.70 22.13
C SER A 140 1.12 -15.44 22.19
N VAL A 141 0.92 -14.46 21.31
CA VAL A 141 1.72 -13.23 21.30
C VAL A 141 1.06 -12.07 22.05
N GLY A 142 -0.12 -12.27 22.63
CA GLY A 142 -0.88 -11.20 23.28
C GLY A 142 -0.10 -10.42 24.36
N GLU A 143 0.81 -11.07 25.10
CA GLU A 143 1.63 -10.40 26.12
C GLU A 143 2.72 -9.46 25.54
N PHE A 144 3.10 -9.68 24.28
CA PHE A 144 4.07 -8.87 23.55
C PHE A 144 3.41 -7.76 22.73
N VAL A 145 2.09 -7.80 22.61
CA VAL A 145 1.32 -6.82 21.83
C VAL A 145 0.70 -5.78 22.76
N SER A 146 0.98 -4.51 22.48
CA SER A 146 0.30 -3.38 23.09
C SER A 146 -0.42 -2.56 22.01
N PHE A 147 -1.29 -1.64 22.43
CA PHE A 147 -2.08 -0.85 21.50
C PHE A 147 -1.97 0.64 21.82
N GLY A 148 -1.81 1.47 20.80
CA GLY A 148 -1.63 2.92 20.96
C GLY A 148 -2.33 3.77 19.92
N GLN A 149 -2.08 5.07 20.01
CA GLN A 149 -2.45 6.06 19.01
C GLN A 149 -1.27 6.37 18.08
N VAL A 150 -1.41 7.33 17.17
CA VAL A 150 -0.31 7.82 16.32
C VAL A 150 0.21 9.13 16.93
N GLY A 151 1.48 9.14 17.33
CA GLY A 151 2.13 10.31 17.94
C GLY A 151 3.46 9.95 18.63
N ALA A 152 4.33 10.94 18.86
CA ALA A 152 5.62 10.72 19.54
C ALA A 152 5.47 10.26 20.99
N ASP A 153 4.41 10.69 21.67
CA ASP A 153 4.06 10.28 23.04
C ASP A 153 3.73 8.78 23.16
N GLN A 154 3.52 8.11 22.03
CA GLN A 154 3.22 6.68 21.97
C GLN A 154 4.47 5.82 21.79
N VAL A 155 5.65 6.41 21.63
CA VAL A 155 6.92 5.70 21.48
C VAL A 155 7.47 5.31 22.86
N ASP A 156 7.31 4.04 23.22
CA ASP A 156 7.71 3.38 24.48
C ASP A 156 8.71 2.24 24.22
N GLU A 157 8.83 1.23 25.08
CA GLU A 157 9.75 0.10 24.93
C GLU A 157 9.49 -0.85 23.73
N ALA A 158 8.42 -0.65 22.96
CA ALA A 158 8.15 -1.47 21.77
C ALA A 158 9.27 -1.36 20.73
N ALA A 159 9.62 -2.49 20.10
CA ALA A 159 10.60 -2.53 19.01
C ALA A 159 9.96 -2.19 17.65
N PHE A 160 8.67 -2.49 17.51
CA PHE A 160 7.90 -2.32 16.28
C PHE A 160 6.61 -1.55 16.53
N TYR A 161 6.32 -0.59 15.64
CA TYR A 161 5.05 0.13 15.60
C TYR A 161 4.33 -0.18 14.30
N VAL A 162 3.18 -0.85 14.39
CA VAL A 162 2.34 -1.21 13.23
C VAL A 162 1.15 -0.27 13.18
N LEU A 163 1.13 0.65 12.22
CA LEU A 163 0.10 1.69 12.09
C LEU A 163 -0.96 1.26 11.09
N ILE A 164 -2.18 1.07 11.57
CA ILE A 164 -3.31 0.61 10.77
C ILE A 164 -3.91 1.77 9.99
N CYS A 165 -3.81 1.70 8.67
CA CYS A 165 -4.46 2.58 7.70
C CYS A 165 -4.44 4.06 8.09
N PRO A 166 -3.29 4.70 8.43
CA PRO A 166 -3.27 6.11 8.79
C PRO A 166 -3.72 6.99 7.61
N GLN A 167 -4.62 7.95 7.86
CA GLN A 167 -5.27 8.76 6.82
C GLN A 167 -5.43 10.22 7.24
N ASN A 168 -5.30 11.11 6.24
CA ASN A 168 -5.76 12.49 6.38
C ASN A 168 -7.29 12.52 6.52
N VAL A 169 -7.81 13.54 7.20
CA VAL A 169 -9.25 13.87 7.20
C VAL A 169 -9.45 15.26 6.64
N VAL A 170 -10.70 15.62 6.33
CA VAL A 170 -11.01 16.95 5.82
C VAL A 170 -10.50 18.01 6.81
N GLY A 171 -9.62 18.90 6.31
CA GLY A 171 -9.07 20.01 7.10
C GLY A 171 -7.94 19.66 8.08
N ASN A 172 -7.58 18.38 8.26
CA ASN A 172 -6.50 17.97 9.17
C ASN A 172 -5.62 16.88 8.56
N THR A 173 -4.31 16.95 8.81
CA THR A 173 -3.35 15.95 8.33
C THR A 173 -2.81 15.10 9.47
N ILE A 174 -2.73 13.79 9.24
CA ILE A 174 -2.11 12.85 10.20
C ILE A 174 -0.57 12.95 10.17
N LEU A 175 -0.03 13.62 9.17
CA LEU A 175 1.40 13.61 8.86
C LEU A 175 2.27 14.29 9.91
N THR A 176 1.73 15.27 10.64
CA THR A 176 2.44 15.86 11.78
C THR A 176 2.71 14.80 12.84
N ASN A 177 1.65 14.17 13.36
CA ASN A 177 1.77 13.13 14.39
C ASN A 177 2.59 11.93 13.90
N LEU A 178 2.42 11.58 12.61
CA LEU A 178 3.16 10.50 11.99
C LEU A 178 4.65 10.83 11.88
N GLY A 179 5.01 12.06 11.48
CA GLY A 179 6.39 12.53 11.41
C GLY A 179 7.05 12.53 12.78
N GLU A 180 6.40 13.11 13.78
CA GLU A 180 6.88 13.13 15.16
C GLU A 180 7.11 11.72 15.72
N MET A 181 6.17 10.79 15.50
CA MET A 181 6.31 9.39 15.93
C MET A 181 7.48 8.69 15.24
N VAL A 182 7.63 8.93 13.93
CA VAL A 182 8.67 8.31 13.09
C VAL A 182 10.06 8.84 13.42
N ASP A 183 10.18 10.11 13.78
CA ASP A 183 11.43 10.71 14.25
C ASP A 183 11.79 10.18 15.63
N ALA A 184 10.85 10.19 16.59
CA ALA A 184 11.07 9.65 17.94
C ALA A 184 11.39 8.14 17.96
N ALA A 185 10.77 7.35 17.08
CA ALA A 185 11.09 5.94 16.91
C ALA A 185 12.46 5.75 16.24
N GLY A 186 12.78 6.57 15.22
CA GLY A 186 14.05 6.51 14.50
C GLY A 186 15.27 6.83 15.37
N GLU A 187 15.16 7.82 16.26
CA GLU A 187 16.21 8.16 17.25
C GLU A 187 16.57 6.98 18.16
N GLN A 188 15.64 6.04 18.34
CA GLN A 188 15.80 4.85 19.19
C GLN A 188 16.01 3.57 18.37
N GLY A 189 16.20 3.67 17.05
CA GLY A 189 16.40 2.52 16.16
C GLY A 189 15.18 1.59 16.06
N LYS A 190 13.97 2.11 16.27
CA LYS A 190 12.72 1.33 16.25
C LYS A 190 12.05 1.38 14.88
N HIS A 191 11.34 0.32 14.54
CA HIS A 191 10.73 0.17 13.22
C HIS A 191 9.30 0.68 13.21
N VAL A 192 8.94 1.48 12.22
CA VAL A 192 7.58 1.96 11.94
C VAL A 192 7.08 1.37 10.64
N ILE A 193 5.96 0.65 10.71
CA ILE A 193 5.35 -0.09 9.61
C ILE A 193 3.96 0.48 9.35
N LEU A 194 3.76 1.10 8.19
CA LEU A 194 2.45 1.58 7.78
C LEU A 194 1.71 0.49 7.01
N VAL A 195 0.50 0.15 7.44
CA VAL A 195 -0.36 -0.80 6.73
C VAL A 195 -1.45 -0.01 5.99
N ASN A 196 -1.50 -0.12 4.66
CA ASN A 196 -2.47 0.55 3.79
C ASN A 196 -2.65 2.06 4.09
N PRO A 197 -1.55 2.85 4.17
CA PRO A 197 -1.66 4.27 4.47
C PRO A 197 -2.38 5.05 3.36
N GLN A 198 -3.21 6.02 3.74
CA GLN A 198 -3.91 6.94 2.83
C GLN A 198 -3.49 8.38 3.12
N LEU A 199 -2.27 8.71 2.72
CA LEU A 199 -1.64 10.00 3.02
C LEU A 199 -1.89 11.06 1.94
N THR A 200 -2.68 10.72 0.91
CA THR A 200 -3.13 11.67 -0.11
C THR A 200 -4.15 12.65 0.48
N ASP A 201 -4.27 13.82 -0.13
CA ASP A 201 -5.22 14.84 0.33
C ASP A 201 -6.67 14.38 0.15
N VAL A 202 -7.49 14.61 1.18
CA VAL A 202 -8.94 14.43 1.11
C VAL A 202 -9.57 15.78 0.75
N PRO A 203 -10.29 15.89 -0.38
CA PRO A 203 -10.92 17.15 -0.76
C PRO A 203 -11.98 17.56 0.28
N SER A 204 -12.03 18.85 0.59
CA SER A 204 -13.12 19.40 1.43
C SER A 204 -14.44 19.40 0.67
N ALA A 205 -15.57 19.44 1.39
CA ALA A 205 -16.92 19.48 0.80
C ALA A 205 -17.15 20.65 -0.18
N GLY A 206 -16.29 21.69 -0.15
CA GLY A 206 -16.29 22.81 -1.11
C GLY A 206 -15.40 22.60 -2.34
N GLY A 207 -14.83 21.42 -2.56
CA GLY A 207 -13.95 21.13 -3.71
C GLY A 207 -12.59 21.83 -3.66
N VAL A 208 -12.31 22.62 -2.62
CA VAL A 208 -11.03 23.32 -2.45
C VAL A 208 -10.01 22.32 -1.93
N MET A 209 -9.02 21.99 -2.77
CA MET A 209 -7.82 21.27 -2.38
C MET A 209 -6.83 22.23 -1.72
N GLY A 210 -6.38 21.90 -0.51
CA GLY A 210 -5.28 22.61 0.13
C GLY A 210 -3.95 22.31 -0.56
N VAL A 211 -3.54 23.15 -1.51
CA VAL A 211 -2.26 22.99 -2.25
C VAL A 211 -1.05 23.17 -1.32
N ARG A 212 -1.21 23.91 -0.23
CA ARG A 212 -0.14 24.18 0.75
C ARG A 212 0.29 22.89 1.46
N GLY A 213 1.59 22.63 1.48
CA GLY A 213 2.21 21.44 2.11
C GLY A 213 2.09 20.14 1.31
N ARG A 214 1.34 20.07 0.21
CA ARG A 214 1.14 18.82 -0.57
C ARG A 214 2.45 18.18 -1.00
N LYS A 215 3.42 18.99 -1.42
CA LYS A 215 4.75 18.53 -1.82
C LYS A 215 5.49 17.88 -0.64
N GLU A 216 5.52 18.53 0.51
CA GLU A 216 6.14 18.00 1.74
C GLU A 216 5.47 16.70 2.18
N ARG A 217 4.14 16.62 2.08
CA ARG A 217 3.37 15.40 2.38
C ARG A 217 3.74 14.22 1.48
N MET A 218 3.87 14.47 0.18
CA MET A 218 4.31 13.46 -0.79
C MET A 218 5.75 13.02 -0.53
N GLN A 219 6.65 13.98 -0.30
CA GLN A 219 8.05 13.71 0.02
C GLN A 219 8.17 12.88 1.30
N PHE A 220 7.39 13.18 2.34
CA PHE A 220 7.36 12.38 3.56
C PHE A 220 6.87 10.95 3.30
N ALA A 221 5.79 10.78 2.53
CA ALA A 221 5.28 9.44 2.18
C ALA A 221 6.28 8.62 1.33
N GLU A 222 7.14 9.30 0.56
CA GLU A 222 8.23 8.70 -0.22
C GLU A 222 9.40 8.23 0.66
N THR A 223 9.58 8.77 1.88
CA THR A 223 10.62 8.30 2.82
C THR A 223 10.40 6.88 3.34
N PHE A 224 9.19 6.33 3.19
CA PHE A 224 8.89 4.96 3.59
C PHE A 224 9.25 3.98 2.49
N THR A 225 10.15 3.08 2.83
CA THR A 225 10.53 1.94 2.01
C THR A 225 9.31 1.04 1.77
N VAL A 226 9.08 0.66 0.51
CA VAL A 226 7.99 -0.28 0.20
C VAL A 226 8.44 -1.66 0.65
N ALA A 227 7.81 -2.23 1.68
CA ALA A 227 8.05 -3.62 2.06
C ALA A 227 7.25 -4.55 1.14
N TYR A 228 5.97 -4.24 0.94
CA TYR A 228 5.08 -5.02 0.08
C TYR A 228 4.09 -4.12 -0.65
N HIS A 229 3.82 -4.43 -1.91
CA HIS A 229 2.77 -3.79 -2.69
C HIS A 229 1.97 -4.84 -3.46
N TYR A 230 0.65 -4.79 -3.35
CA TYR A 230 -0.26 -5.54 -4.19
C TYR A 230 -1.47 -4.66 -4.51
N ARG A 231 -1.67 -4.37 -5.80
CA ARG A 231 -2.87 -3.67 -6.26
C ARG A 231 -3.49 -4.36 -7.46
N LEU A 232 -4.82 -4.38 -7.50
CA LEU A 232 -5.56 -4.79 -8.68
C LEU A 232 -5.55 -3.68 -9.72
N LEU A 233 -5.52 -4.09 -10.99
CA LEU A 233 -5.59 -3.22 -12.15
C LEU A 233 -6.97 -3.36 -12.76
N TYR A 234 -7.70 -2.26 -12.87
CA TYR A 234 -9.08 -2.22 -13.35
C TYR A 234 -9.16 -1.51 -14.70
N MET A 235 -10.09 -1.93 -15.56
CA MET A 235 -10.42 -1.19 -16.77
C MET A 235 -11.38 -0.05 -16.44
N SER A 236 -10.92 1.19 -16.56
CA SER A 236 -11.70 2.38 -16.21
C SER A 236 -12.86 2.67 -17.16
N SER A 237 -12.81 2.17 -18.39
CA SER A 237 -13.78 2.44 -19.46
C SER A 237 -14.94 1.45 -19.53
N ALA A 238 -15.01 0.46 -18.62
CA ALA A 238 -16.05 -0.56 -18.64
C ALA A 238 -16.93 -0.52 -17.39
N MET A 239 -18.20 -0.82 -17.59
CA MET A 239 -19.17 -1.01 -16.51
C MET A 239 -18.66 -2.07 -15.54
N MET A 240 -18.86 -1.84 -14.24
CA MET A 240 -18.43 -2.72 -13.14
C MET A 240 -16.91 -2.86 -12.93
N TYR A 241 -16.08 -2.05 -13.59
CA TYR A 241 -14.62 -2.02 -13.39
C TYR A 241 -13.98 -3.42 -13.38
N PRO A 242 -13.94 -4.13 -14.52
CA PRO A 242 -13.41 -5.48 -14.54
C PRO A 242 -11.92 -5.50 -14.16
N ILE A 243 -11.54 -6.51 -13.36
CA ILE A 243 -10.13 -6.76 -13.02
C ILE A 243 -9.41 -7.26 -14.27
N MET A 244 -8.39 -6.53 -14.71
CA MET A 244 -7.53 -6.84 -15.85
C MET A 244 -6.23 -7.52 -15.44
N GLY A 245 -5.85 -7.41 -14.18
CA GLY A 245 -4.59 -7.94 -13.68
C GLY A 245 -4.24 -7.36 -12.32
N CYS A 246 -2.97 -7.48 -11.96
CA CYS A 246 -2.45 -6.97 -10.70
C CYS A 246 -1.00 -6.53 -10.86
N MET A 247 -0.56 -5.71 -9.91
CA MET A 247 0.82 -5.33 -9.73
C MET A 247 1.23 -5.79 -8.33
N ARG A 248 2.34 -6.52 -8.26
CA ARG A 248 2.92 -7.10 -7.05
C ARG A 248 4.36 -6.62 -6.90
N TYR A 249 4.78 -6.34 -5.68
CA TYR A 249 6.16 -6.11 -5.29
C TYR A 249 6.39 -6.63 -3.88
N MET A 250 7.55 -7.24 -3.66
CA MET A 250 8.06 -7.64 -2.36
C MET A 250 9.44 -7.00 -2.19
N TYR A 251 9.83 -6.66 -0.96
CA TYR A 251 11.13 -6.06 -0.66
C TYR A 251 12.28 -6.85 -1.31
N GLU A 252 13.18 -6.11 -1.97
CA GLU A 252 14.31 -6.62 -2.78
C GLU A 252 13.94 -7.50 -3.99
N ASP A 253 12.66 -7.57 -4.36
CA ASP A 253 12.20 -8.23 -5.58
C ASP A 253 12.00 -7.20 -6.70
N GLN A 254 11.62 -7.65 -7.89
CA GLN A 254 11.18 -6.78 -8.97
C GLN A 254 9.68 -6.47 -8.85
N TRP A 255 9.27 -5.33 -9.40
CA TRP A 255 7.86 -5.02 -9.60
C TRP A 255 7.30 -5.89 -10.71
N GLN A 256 6.37 -6.77 -10.35
CA GLN A 256 5.75 -7.71 -11.27
C GLN A 256 4.36 -7.23 -11.67
N VAL A 257 4.07 -7.25 -12.96
CA VAL A 257 2.72 -6.98 -13.49
C VAL A 257 2.16 -8.25 -14.09
N TYR A 258 1.01 -8.69 -13.60
CA TYR A 258 0.31 -9.86 -14.09
C TYR A 258 -0.92 -9.47 -14.91
N LYS A 259 -1.19 -10.24 -15.96
CA LYS A 259 -2.44 -10.14 -16.73
C LYS A 259 -3.39 -11.23 -16.28
N ARG A 260 -4.64 -10.84 -16.06
CA ARG A 260 -5.76 -11.77 -15.86
C ARG A 260 -6.39 -12.06 -17.21
N LYS A 261 -6.55 -13.34 -17.54
CA LYS A 261 -7.31 -13.82 -18.69
C LYS A 261 -8.54 -14.54 -18.18
N ASP A 262 -9.71 -13.99 -18.46
CA ASP A 262 -10.98 -14.69 -18.20
C ASP A 262 -11.18 -15.76 -19.29
N LEU A 263 -11.22 -17.03 -18.87
CA LEU A 263 -11.41 -18.17 -19.77
C LEU A 263 -12.88 -18.59 -19.87
N GLY A 264 -13.79 -17.84 -19.24
CA GLY A 264 -15.19 -18.18 -19.11
C GLY A 264 -15.42 -19.37 -18.16
N LYS A 265 -16.70 -19.67 -17.91
CA LYS A 265 -17.13 -20.77 -17.02
C LYS A 265 -16.48 -20.72 -15.62
N ARG A 266 -16.29 -19.53 -15.07
CA ARG A 266 -15.61 -19.29 -13.77
C ARG A 266 -14.18 -19.84 -13.72
N ARG A 267 -13.46 -19.83 -14.84
CA ARG A 267 -12.03 -20.10 -14.88
C ARG A 267 -11.29 -18.84 -15.30
N GLU A 268 -10.20 -18.57 -14.63
CA GLU A 268 -9.30 -17.48 -14.98
C GLU A 268 -7.86 -17.92 -14.82
N GLU A 269 -6.99 -17.29 -15.60
CA GLU A 269 -5.56 -17.53 -15.61
C GLU A 269 -4.83 -16.23 -15.35
N TRP A 270 -3.77 -16.30 -14.55
CA TRP A 270 -2.91 -15.18 -14.26
C TRP A 270 -1.52 -15.49 -14.80
N SER A 271 -1.03 -14.63 -15.69
CA SER A 271 0.30 -14.79 -16.30
C SER A 271 1.13 -13.54 -16.05
N LEU A 272 2.39 -13.74 -15.63
CA LEU A 272 3.37 -12.67 -15.51
C LEU A 272 3.57 -12.01 -16.89
N ALA A 273 3.33 -10.70 -16.96
CA ALA A 273 3.40 -9.94 -18.21
C ALA A 273 4.69 -9.15 -18.35
N ALA A 274 5.21 -8.60 -17.25
CA ALA A 274 6.48 -7.88 -17.21
C ALA A 274 7.00 -7.74 -15.77
N CYS A 275 8.32 -7.53 -15.66
CA CYS A 275 9.01 -7.14 -14.44
C CYS A 275 9.66 -5.77 -14.63
N PHE A 276 9.76 -4.98 -13.57
CA PHE A 276 10.37 -3.65 -13.56
C PHE A 276 11.22 -3.47 -12.31
N ASP A 277 12.32 -2.73 -12.39
CA ASP A 277 13.19 -2.46 -11.25
C ASP A 277 12.63 -1.35 -10.33
N SER A 278 11.67 -0.57 -10.83
CA SER A 278 10.97 0.48 -10.10
C SER A 278 9.46 0.40 -10.32
N GLU A 279 8.66 1.04 -9.45
CA GLU A 279 7.19 1.04 -9.58
C GLU A 279 6.77 1.51 -10.98
N PRO A 280 6.10 0.66 -11.78
CA PRO A 280 5.77 1.01 -13.15
C PRO A 280 4.68 2.08 -13.19
N HIS A 281 4.89 3.11 -14.00
CA HIS A 281 3.91 4.18 -14.16
C HIS A 281 2.75 3.75 -15.08
N SER A 282 1.66 4.52 -15.05
CA SER A 282 0.42 4.20 -15.78
C SER A 282 0.62 3.94 -17.28
N GLY A 283 1.55 4.65 -17.91
CA GLY A 283 1.92 4.49 -19.32
C GLY A 283 2.54 3.13 -19.62
N GLN A 284 3.52 2.68 -18.81
CA GLN A 284 4.14 1.35 -18.92
C GLN A 284 3.10 0.25 -18.76
N ILE A 285 2.25 0.36 -17.74
CA ILE A 285 1.16 -0.61 -17.50
C ILE A 285 0.22 -0.64 -18.70
N THR A 286 -0.24 0.51 -19.19
CA THR A 286 -1.16 0.61 -20.32
C THR A 286 -0.59 -0.01 -21.60
N ALA A 287 0.71 0.19 -21.86
CA ALA A 287 1.39 -0.40 -23.01
C ALA A 287 1.34 -1.93 -23.00
N LEU A 288 1.44 -2.56 -21.82
CA LEU A 288 1.31 -4.01 -21.68
C LEU A 288 -0.07 -4.49 -22.14
N TYR A 289 -1.14 -3.75 -21.87
CA TYR A 289 -2.50 -4.14 -22.25
C TYR A 289 -2.88 -3.76 -23.69
N LYS A 290 -2.22 -2.77 -24.30
CA LYS A 290 -2.44 -2.38 -25.71
C LYS A 290 -1.78 -3.33 -26.71
N SER A 291 -0.71 -4.03 -26.31
CA SER A 291 0.10 -4.89 -27.20
C SER A 291 -0.59 -6.15 -27.75
N ARG A 292 -1.88 -6.38 -27.46
CA ARG A 292 -2.70 -7.43 -28.09
C ARG A 292 -4.15 -6.94 -28.28
N ALA A 293 -4.39 -6.32 -29.43
CA ALA A 293 -5.66 -6.37 -30.14
C ALA A 293 -5.42 -7.10 -31.45
#